data_AF-A0A7W7FVB0-F1
#
_entry.id   AF-A0A7W7FVB0-F1
#
_cell.length_a   1.000
_cell.length_b   1.000
_cell.length_c   1.000
_cell.angle_alpha   90.00
_cell.angle_beta   90.00
_cell.angle_gamma   90.00
#
_symmetry.space_group_name_H-M   'P 1'
#
loop_
_entity.id
_entity.type
_entity.pdbx_description
1 polymer ?
#
loop_
_entity_poly.entity_id
_entity_poly.type
_entity_poly.pdbx_seq_one_letter_code
_entity_poly.pdbx_strand_id
1 'polypeptide(L)'
;MVQSTATAEELRERILGPDGPETWTSSRVSYLESLKASRVMFLEGYDSMLRMIGVNEDTAKVFEPLVIHFLALVYQADLAYEEAQLNGDFEVDLSWRRDMEELLESYGLLDERGRERLDDLQRYFELEGQLLLGEVEVTEESVYEVLSIRSSDIALVTPLMLNLLGTDPRVVEEMVQVCKPLYMLWEIADDVPSYAKDIAAGSYSTIRMYARIFGAERGRVKLEEFRSRLVERACVEIDRISVTTMLMVLASAVPDWLLPVLRRLPRPVLARILKTVARQDKQGRPELPVLIDEK
;
A
#
# COMPACT_ATOMS: atom_id res chain seq x y z
N MET A 1 -11.81 11.24 21.51
CA MET A 1 -11.20 9.94 21.18
C MET A 1 -11.32 9.73 19.69
N VAL A 2 -10.20 9.75 18.96
CA VAL A 2 -10.04 9.01 17.70
C VAL A 2 -8.97 7.97 18.03
N GLN A 3 -9.29 7.15 19.03
CA GLN A 3 -8.53 5.98 19.42
C GLN A 3 -9.51 4.85 19.17
N SER A 4 -9.03 3.76 18.57
CA SER A 4 -9.73 2.48 18.61
C SER A 4 -10.30 2.29 20.02
N THR A 5 -11.61 2.04 20.11
CA THR A 5 -12.24 1.70 21.38
C THR A 5 -11.89 0.27 21.80
N ALA A 6 -11.31 -0.53 20.91
CA ALA A 6 -10.87 -1.87 21.23
C ALA A 6 -9.54 -1.82 21.97
N THR A 7 -9.54 -2.31 23.20
CA THR A 7 -8.35 -2.69 23.95
C THR A 7 -7.56 -3.78 23.20
N ALA A 8 -6.29 -3.95 23.54
CA ALA A 8 -5.48 -5.04 22.97
C ALA A 8 -6.11 -6.43 23.24
N GLU A 9 -6.81 -6.58 24.37
CA GLU A 9 -7.54 -7.80 24.73
C GLU A 9 -8.76 -8.03 23.83
N GLU A 10 -9.63 -7.03 23.66
CA GLU A 10 -10.77 -7.11 22.74
C GLU A 10 -10.33 -7.35 21.29
N LEU A 11 -9.23 -6.72 20.86
CA LEU A 11 -8.68 -6.97 19.53
C LEU A 11 -8.15 -8.40 19.41
N ARG A 12 -7.46 -8.91 20.44
CA ARG A 12 -6.97 -10.29 20.44
C ARG A 12 -8.12 -11.29 20.35
N GLU A 13 -9.22 -11.05 21.04
CA GLU A 13 -10.44 -11.87 20.94
C GLU A 13 -11.06 -11.79 19.54
N ARG A 14 -11.09 -10.61 18.92
CA ARG A 14 -11.59 -10.45 17.54
C ARG A 14 -10.72 -11.13 16.50
N ILE A 15 -9.39 -11.09 16.68
CA ILE A 15 -8.46 -11.77 15.80
C ILE A 15 -8.60 -13.27 16.01
N LEU A 16 -8.33 -13.79 17.20
CA LEU A 16 -8.23 -15.24 17.42
C LEU A 16 -9.59 -15.95 17.39
N GLY A 17 -10.68 -15.30 17.80
CA GLY A 17 -11.91 -15.99 18.17
C GLY A 17 -11.66 -17.05 19.27
N PRO A 18 -12.68 -17.86 19.63
CA PRO A 18 -12.50 -18.95 20.59
C PRO A 18 -11.72 -20.14 20.02
N ASP A 19 -11.83 -20.42 18.72
CA ASP A 19 -11.25 -21.63 18.08
C ASP A 19 -10.36 -21.32 16.86
N GLY A 20 -10.29 -20.05 16.41
CA GLY A 20 -9.77 -19.70 15.09
C GLY A 20 -10.61 -20.29 13.94
N PRO A 21 -10.54 -19.69 12.74
CA PRO A 21 -11.06 -20.31 11.52
C PRO A 21 -10.31 -21.62 11.19
N GLU A 22 -11.01 -22.69 10.84
CA GLU A 22 -10.40 -23.99 10.45
C GLU A 22 -9.37 -23.82 9.32
N THR A 23 -9.62 -22.87 8.42
CA THR A 23 -8.79 -22.51 7.27
C THR A 23 -7.38 -22.02 7.65
N TRP A 24 -7.18 -21.54 8.88
CA TRP A 24 -5.88 -21.05 9.33
C TRP A 24 -4.86 -22.17 9.59
N THR A 25 -5.33 -23.42 9.69
CA THR A 25 -4.45 -24.58 9.91
C THR A 25 -3.93 -25.19 8.60
N SER A 26 -4.51 -24.81 7.46
CA SER A 26 -4.18 -25.37 6.14
C SER A 26 -3.29 -24.48 5.29
N SER A 27 -3.24 -23.17 5.55
CA SER A 27 -2.38 -22.26 4.77
C SER A 27 -0.90 -22.56 4.99
N ARG A 28 -0.15 -22.58 3.88
CA ARG A 28 1.30 -22.88 3.89
C ARG A 28 2.07 -21.72 3.29
N VAL A 29 2.70 -20.93 4.17
CA VAL A 29 3.75 -19.99 3.79
C VAL A 29 5.11 -20.54 4.20
N SER A 30 6.13 -20.33 3.38
CA SER A 30 7.50 -20.72 3.69
C SER A 30 8.11 -19.80 4.76
N TYR A 31 9.18 -20.29 5.41
CA TYR A 31 9.96 -19.46 6.32
C TYR A 31 10.58 -18.25 5.62
N LEU A 32 10.94 -18.39 4.34
CA LEU A 32 11.51 -17.30 3.54
C LEU A 32 10.47 -16.19 3.30
N GLU A 33 9.24 -16.54 2.91
CA GLU A 33 8.13 -15.59 2.76
C GLU A 33 7.83 -14.87 4.07
N SER A 34 7.79 -15.61 5.19
CA SER A 34 7.60 -15.03 6.52
C SER A 34 8.74 -14.08 6.91
N LEU A 35 9.98 -14.43 6.58
CA LEU A 35 11.14 -13.57 6.83
C LEU A 35 11.08 -12.31 5.97
N LYS A 36 10.74 -12.42 4.68
CA LYS A 36 10.50 -11.26 3.79
C LYS A 36 9.40 -10.36 4.38
N ALA A 37 8.25 -10.92 4.73
CA ALA A 37 7.13 -10.21 5.35
C ALA A 37 7.51 -9.47 6.63
N SER A 38 8.29 -10.11 7.51
CA SER A 38 8.73 -9.50 8.78
C SER A 38 9.59 -8.26 8.59
N ARG A 39 10.29 -8.12 7.45
CA ARG A 39 11.12 -6.94 7.17
C ARG A 39 10.30 -5.66 7.10
N VAL A 40 9.03 -5.75 6.68
CA VAL A 40 8.11 -4.61 6.60
C VAL A 40 7.92 -3.94 7.96
N MET A 41 7.97 -4.72 9.05
CA MET A 41 7.86 -4.21 10.43
C MET A 41 9.01 -3.26 10.82
N PHE A 42 10.14 -3.35 10.12
CA PHE A 42 11.33 -2.54 10.39
C PHE A 42 11.48 -1.39 9.39
N LEU A 43 10.55 -1.21 8.46
CA LEU A 43 10.57 -0.09 7.52
C LEU A 43 10.09 1.19 8.21
N GLU A 44 10.73 2.31 7.91
CA GLU A 44 10.40 3.63 8.49
C GLU A 44 8.92 4.04 8.27
N GLY A 45 8.25 3.46 7.27
CA GLY A 45 6.84 3.70 6.97
C GLY A 45 5.84 2.96 7.87
N TYR A 46 6.23 1.85 8.51
CA TYR A 46 5.31 1.00 9.28
C TYR A 46 4.75 1.72 10.51
N ASP A 47 5.61 2.37 11.31
CA ASP A 47 5.19 3.17 12.46
C ASP A 47 4.25 4.34 12.07
N SER A 48 4.48 4.91 10.89
CA SER A 48 3.63 5.98 10.37
C SER A 48 2.25 5.45 9.97
N MET A 49 2.17 4.25 9.39
CA MET A 49 0.90 3.57 9.12
C MET A 49 0.15 3.24 10.42
N LEU A 50 0.82 2.69 11.43
CA LEU A 50 0.20 2.39 12.73
C LEU A 50 -0.37 3.63 13.42
N ARG A 51 0.39 4.73 13.43
CA ARG A 51 -0.09 6.03 13.94
C ARG A 51 -1.27 6.55 13.14
N MET A 52 -1.25 6.38 11.83
CA MET A 52 -2.35 6.79 10.94
C MET A 52 -3.67 6.13 11.32
N ILE A 53 -3.64 4.82 11.60
CA ILE A 53 -4.83 4.06 12.00
C ILE A 53 -5.13 4.15 13.51
N GLY A 54 -4.38 4.97 14.26
CA GLY A 54 -4.62 5.23 15.68
C GLY A 54 -4.27 4.05 16.60
N VAL A 55 -3.35 3.19 16.17
CA VAL A 55 -2.89 2.01 16.92
C VAL A 55 -1.69 2.39 17.79
N ASN A 56 -1.72 1.98 19.07
CA ASN A 56 -0.59 2.11 19.99
C ASN A 56 0.31 0.87 19.91
N GLU A 57 1.44 0.89 20.62
CA GLU A 57 2.42 -0.20 20.58
C GLU A 57 1.84 -1.56 21.04
N ASP A 58 0.98 -1.58 22.07
CA ASP A 58 0.39 -2.82 22.57
C ASP A 58 -0.59 -3.44 21.57
N THR A 59 -1.43 -2.61 20.96
CA THR A 59 -2.37 -3.02 19.91
C THR A 59 -1.62 -3.39 18.61
N ALA A 60 -0.50 -2.75 18.30
CA ALA A 60 0.35 -3.09 17.14
C ALA A 60 0.87 -4.52 17.24
N LYS A 61 1.38 -4.93 18.40
CA LYS A 61 1.86 -6.30 18.66
C LYS A 61 0.79 -7.37 18.46
N VAL A 62 -0.48 -7.01 18.65
CA VAL A 62 -1.61 -7.92 18.40
C VAL A 62 -1.86 -8.12 16.90
N PHE A 63 -1.59 -7.10 16.07
CA PHE A 63 -1.68 -7.19 14.61
C PHE A 63 -0.49 -7.86 13.95
N GLU A 64 0.71 -7.80 14.55
CA GLU A 64 1.94 -8.30 13.93
C GLU A 64 1.81 -9.69 13.30
N PRO A 65 1.26 -10.73 13.98
CA PRO A 65 1.13 -12.06 13.38
C PRO A 65 0.23 -12.07 12.13
N LEU A 66 -0.87 -11.31 12.17
CA LEU A 66 -1.81 -11.21 11.06
C LEU A 66 -1.17 -10.50 9.86
N VAL A 67 -0.50 -9.37 10.10
CA VAL A 67 0.15 -8.61 9.03
C VAL A 67 1.31 -9.39 8.43
N ILE A 68 2.11 -10.08 9.26
CA ILE A 68 3.19 -10.95 8.76
C ILE A 68 2.60 -12.07 7.90
N HIS A 69 1.55 -12.75 8.35
CA HIS A 69 0.94 -13.83 7.58
C HIS A 69 0.33 -13.34 6.26
N PHE A 70 -0.40 -12.22 6.30
CA PHE A 70 -0.97 -11.58 5.10
C PHE A 70 0.13 -11.23 4.09
N LEU A 71 1.19 -10.55 4.52
CA LEU A 71 2.30 -10.19 3.63
C LEU A 71 3.10 -11.41 3.18
N ALA A 72 3.16 -12.48 3.97
CA ALA A 72 3.79 -13.73 3.54
C ALA A 72 3.03 -14.36 2.37
N LEU A 73 1.69 -14.32 2.37
CA LEU A 73 0.87 -14.72 1.22
C LEU A 73 1.11 -13.82 0.00
N VAL A 74 1.29 -12.50 0.20
CA VAL A 74 1.66 -11.58 -0.90
C VAL A 74 3.02 -11.99 -1.48
N TYR A 75 4.02 -12.28 -0.64
CA TYR A 75 5.34 -12.71 -1.10
C TYR A 75 5.34 -14.10 -1.74
N GLN A 76 4.41 -14.98 -1.36
CA GLN A 76 4.21 -16.26 -2.02
C GLN A 76 3.71 -16.04 -3.46
N ALA A 77 2.77 -15.14 -3.65
CA ALA A 77 2.28 -14.74 -4.97
C ALA A 77 3.40 -14.13 -5.82
N ASP A 78 4.09 -13.13 -5.27
CA ASP A 78 5.23 -12.43 -5.88
C ASP A 78 6.28 -13.42 -6.40
N LEU A 79 6.74 -14.35 -5.56
CA LEU A 79 7.71 -15.38 -5.94
C LEU A 79 7.18 -16.31 -7.04
N ALA A 80 5.91 -16.70 -7.00
CA ALA A 80 5.33 -17.56 -8.03
C ALA A 80 5.29 -16.87 -9.40
N TYR A 81 4.93 -15.58 -9.43
CA TYR A 81 4.94 -14.79 -10.66
C TYR A 81 6.37 -14.50 -11.14
N GLU A 82 7.31 -14.17 -10.26
CA GLU A 82 8.74 -14.01 -10.61
C GLU A 82 9.29 -15.31 -11.24
N GLU A 83 8.99 -16.47 -10.67
CA GLU A 83 9.41 -17.78 -11.21
C GLU A 83 8.78 -18.07 -12.58
N ALA A 84 7.49 -17.77 -12.78
CA ALA A 84 6.84 -17.91 -14.07
C ALA A 84 7.49 -17.00 -15.14
N GLN A 85 7.73 -15.73 -14.81
CA GLN A 85 8.37 -14.76 -15.70
C GLN A 85 9.78 -15.18 -16.12
N LEU A 86 10.59 -15.72 -15.20
CA LEU A 86 11.93 -16.23 -15.50
C LEU A 86 11.89 -17.39 -16.50
N ASN A 87 10.80 -18.15 -16.54
CA ASN A 87 10.57 -19.23 -17.50
C ASN A 87 9.88 -18.77 -18.79
N GLY A 88 9.55 -17.48 -18.91
CA GLY A 88 8.80 -16.92 -20.04
C GLY A 88 7.32 -17.32 -20.05
N ASP A 89 6.76 -17.59 -18.87
CA ASP A 89 5.36 -17.95 -18.64
C ASP A 89 4.69 -16.93 -17.71
N PHE A 90 3.38 -17.03 -17.54
CA PHE A 90 2.55 -16.23 -16.64
C PHE A 90 1.53 -17.08 -15.85
N GLU A 91 1.43 -18.39 -16.13
CA GLU A 91 0.60 -19.28 -15.32
C GLU A 91 1.23 -19.56 -13.96
N VAL A 92 0.50 -19.27 -12.89
CA VAL A 92 0.92 -19.50 -11.50
C VAL A 92 -0.11 -20.33 -10.74
N ASP A 93 0.35 -21.05 -9.72
CA ASP A 93 -0.54 -21.68 -8.75
C ASP A 93 -1.24 -20.61 -7.91
N LEU A 94 -2.58 -20.56 -7.99
CA LEU A 94 -3.43 -19.61 -7.27
C LEU A 94 -3.73 -20.04 -5.83
N SER A 95 -2.95 -20.95 -5.25
CA SER A 95 -3.07 -21.36 -3.85
C SER A 95 -2.96 -20.16 -2.88
N TRP A 96 -2.05 -19.22 -3.15
CA TRP A 96 -1.92 -17.96 -2.39
C TRP A 96 -3.23 -17.16 -2.37
N ARG A 97 -3.95 -17.13 -3.50
CA ARG A 97 -5.19 -16.36 -3.65
C ARG A 97 -6.31 -17.00 -2.85
N ARG A 98 -6.47 -18.32 -2.96
CA ARG A 98 -7.45 -19.06 -2.16
C ARG A 98 -7.20 -18.87 -0.66
N ASP A 99 -5.94 -18.96 -0.23
CA ASP A 99 -5.56 -18.76 1.17
C ASP A 99 -5.86 -17.32 1.64
N MET A 100 -5.67 -16.31 0.78
CA MET A 100 -6.12 -14.93 1.07
C MET A 100 -7.64 -14.78 1.12
N GLU A 101 -8.39 -15.41 0.20
CA GLU A 101 -9.85 -15.40 0.21
C GLU A 101 -10.39 -16.00 1.51
N GLU A 102 -9.86 -17.15 1.92
CA GLU A 102 -10.22 -17.80 3.20
C GLU A 102 -9.87 -16.91 4.41
N LEU A 103 -8.70 -16.26 4.40
CA LEU A 103 -8.30 -15.32 5.45
C LEU A 103 -9.27 -14.13 5.53
N LEU A 104 -9.55 -13.47 4.42
CA LEU A 104 -10.45 -12.31 4.36
C LEU A 104 -11.89 -12.69 4.71
N GLU A 105 -12.38 -13.81 4.20
CA GLU A 105 -13.72 -14.33 4.51
C GLU A 105 -13.86 -14.61 6.01
N SER A 106 -12.82 -15.16 6.65
CA SER A 106 -12.83 -15.46 8.08
C SER A 106 -12.98 -14.23 8.99
N TYR A 107 -12.62 -13.05 8.47
CA TYR A 107 -12.83 -11.76 9.13
C TYR A 107 -14.05 -11.00 8.61
N GLY A 108 -14.86 -11.60 7.74
CA GLY A 108 -16.03 -10.97 7.13
C GLY A 108 -15.69 -9.85 6.15
N LEU A 109 -14.51 -9.90 5.54
CA LEU A 109 -13.96 -8.85 4.66
C LEU A 109 -13.95 -9.23 3.19
N LEU A 110 -14.35 -10.45 2.83
CA LEU A 110 -14.52 -10.88 1.43
C LEU A 110 -15.90 -10.49 0.88
N ASP A 111 -16.26 -9.22 1.05
CA ASP A 111 -17.39 -8.62 0.34
C ASP A 111 -16.98 -8.21 -1.09
N GLU A 112 -17.86 -7.50 -1.81
CA GLU A 112 -17.55 -7.05 -3.18
C GLU A 112 -16.26 -6.23 -3.25
N ARG A 113 -16.03 -5.34 -2.27
CA ARG A 113 -14.82 -4.50 -2.24
C ARG A 113 -13.59 -5.28 -1.86
N GLY A 114 -13.73 -6.25 -0.96
CA GLY A 114 -12.66 -7.19 -0.64
C GLY A 114 -12.20 -7.95 -1.88
N ARG A 115 -13.15 -8.44 -2.69
CA ARG A 115 -12.86 -9.13 -3.96
C ARG A 115 -12.20 -8.19 -4.97
N GLU A 116 -12.75 -7.00 -5.19
CA GLU A 116 -12.16 -5.99 -6.09
C GLU A 116 -10.70 -5.68 -5.74
N ARG A 117 -10.38 -5.55 -4.44
CA ARG A 117 -9.01 -5.28 -3.99
C ARG A 117 -8.09 -6.49 -4.16
N LEU A 118 -8.60 -7.71 -3.99
CA LEU A 118 -7.83 -8.93 -4.25
C LEU A 118 -7.59 -9.14 -5.75
N ASP A 119 -8.57 -8.79 -6.58
CA ASP A 119 -8.44 -8.77 -8.04
C ASP A 119 -7.38 -7.74 -8.47
N ASP A 120 -7.36 -6.54 -7.87
CA ASP A 120 -6.32 -5.55 -8.12
C ASP A 120 -4.91 -6.08 -7.73
N LEU A 121 -4.79 -6.84 -6.64
CA LEU A 121 -3.52 -7.47 -6.25
C LEU A 121 -3.07 -8.53 -7.26
N GLN A 122 -3.97 -9.41 -7.73
CA GLN A 122 -3.63 -10.38 -8.77
C GLN A 122 -3.24 -9.67 -10.08
N ARG A 123 -4.07 -8.70 -10.50
CA ARG A 123 -3.86 -7.92 -11.73
C ARG A 123 -2.54 -7.18 -11.70
N TYR A 124 -2.09 -6.73 -10.52
CA TYR A 124 -0.78 -6.10 -10.37
C TYR A 124 0.34 -7.03 -10.82
N PHE A 125 0.40 -8.26 -10.29
CA PHE A 125 1.43 -9.23 -10.66
C PHE A 125 1.39 -9.58 -12.15
N GLU A 126 0.19 -9.78 -12.71
CA GLU A 126 0.00 -10.08 -14.12
C GLU A 126 0.46 -8.93 -15.02
N LEU A 127 0.01 -7.71 -14.74
CA LEU A 127 0.29 -6.54 -15.58
C LEU A 127 1.75 -6.10 -15.49
N GLU A 128 2.38 -6.22 -14.31
CA GLU A 128 3.82 -5.97 -14.17
C GLU A 128 4.62 -6.94 -15.06
N GLY A 129 4.31 -8.23 -15.02
CA GLY A 129 4.95 -9.24 -15.85
C GLY A 129 4.77 -8.98 -17.35
N GLN A 130 3.54 -8.69 -17.77
CA GLN A 130 3.21 -8.39 -19.17
C GLN A 130 3.98 -7.17 -19.71
N LEU A 131 4.16 -6.13 -18.89
CA LEU A 131 4.96 -4.96 -19.28
C LEU A 131 6.47 -5.27 -19.39
N LEU A 132 6.99 -6.12 -18.51
CA LEU A 132 8.40 -6.52 -18.54
C LEU A 132 8.71 -7.43 -19.73
N LEU A 133 7.82 -8.37 -20.04
CA LEU A 133 7.93 -9.27 -21.19
C LEU A 133 7.60 -8.59 -22.53
N GLY A 134 7.05 -7.38 -22.50
CA GLY A 134 6.68 -6.62 -23.71
C GLY A 134 5.41 -7.10 -24.38
N GLU A 135 4.56 -7.84 -23.66
CA GLU A 135 3.23 -8.27 -24.12
C GLU A 135 2.23 -7.11 -24.12
N VAL A 136 2.42 -6.15 -23.23
CA VAL A 136 1.68 -4.88 -23.18
C VAL A 136 2.60 -3.74 -23.59
N GLU A 137 2.08 -2.84 -24.44
CA GLU A 137 2.82 -1.65 -24.86
C GLU A 137 3.05 -0.70 -23.67
N VAL A 138 4.32 -0.32 -23.47
CA VAL A 138 4.70 0.63 -22.42
C VAL A 138 4.26 2.04 -22.83
N THR A 139 3.17 2.50 -22.22
CA THR A 139 2.57 3.83 -22.41
C THR A 139 2.35 4.52 -21.05
N GLU A 140 2.12 5.85 -21.05
CA GLU A 140 1.77 6.56 -19.79
C GLU A 140 0.54 5.95 -19.10
N GLU A 141 -0.44 5.48 -19.87
CA GLU A 141 -1.66 4.87 -19.35
C GLU A 141 -1.39 3.53 -18.68
N SER A 142 -0.64 2.63 -19.33
CA SER A 142 -0.27 1.34 -18.76
C SER A 142 0.59 1.48 -17.48
N VAL A 143 1.50 2.45 -17.45
CA VAL A 143 2.33 2.73 -16.26
C VAL A 143 1.48 3.30 -15.12
N TYR A 144 0.54 4.19 -15.44
CA TYR A 144 -0.41 4.71 -14.47
C TYR A 144 -1.28 3.58 -13.90
N GLU A 145 -1.73 2.65 -14.74
CA GLU A 145 -2.54 1.51 -14.35
C GLU A 145 -1.80 0.64 -13.33
N VAL A 146 -0.60 0.14 -13.67
CA VAL A 146 0.23 -0.65 -12.74
C VAL A 146 0.48 0.10 -11.45
N LEU A 147 0.93 1.35 -11.53
CA LEU A 147 1.22 2.14 -10.33
C LEU A 147 -0.04 2.32 -9.46
N SER A 148 -1.22 2.38 -10.06
CA SER A 148 -2.47 2.56 -9.30
C SER A 148 -2.92 1.32 -8.53
N ILE A 149 -2.36 0.16 -8.84
CA ILE A 149 -2.64 -1.14 -8.18
C ILE A 149 -1.39 -1.75 -7.52
N ARG A 150 -0.20 -1.14 -7.65
CA ARG A 150 1.05 -1.65 -7.07
C ARG A 150 0.99 -1.80 -5.55
N SER A 151 0.39 -0.84 -4.85
CA SER A 151 0.21 -0.88 -3.39
C SER A 151 -1.07 -1.60 -2.96
N SER A 152 -1.53 -2.61 -3.71
CA SER A 152 -2.79 -3.33 -3.40
C SER A 152 -2.70 -4.15 -2.11
N ASP A 153 -1.51 -4.62 -1.74
CA ASP A 153 -1.23 -5.24 -0.45
C ASP A 153 -1.54 -4.29 0.72
N ILE A 154 -1.07 -3.04 0.65
CA ILE A 154 -1.36 -1.99 1.63
C ILE A 154 -2.85 -1.62 1.59
N ALA A 155 -3.44 -1.55 0.39
CA ALA A 155 -4.85 -1.24 0.19
C ALA A 155 -5.80 -2.36 0.68
N LEU A 156 -5.30 -3.59 0.88
CA LEU A 156 -6.01 -4.71 1.49
C LEU A 156 -5.79 -4.77 3.00
N VAL A 157 -4.53 -4.72 3.45
CA VAL A 157 -4.20 -4.90 4.87
C VAL A 157 -4.68 -3.71 5.72
N THR A 158 -4.68 -2.49 5.17
CA THR A 158 -5.13 -1.30 5.91
C THR A 158 -6.62 -1.38 6.26
N PRO A 159 -7.54 -1.64 5.30
CA PRO A 159 -8.94 -1.93 5.62
C PRO A 159 -9.13 -3.09 6.58
N LEU A 160 -8.37 -4.18 6.44
CA LEU A 160 -8.43 -5.32 7.36
C LEU A 160 -8.17 -4.87 8.81
N MET A 161 -7.08 -4.15 9.05
CA MET A 161 -6.74 -3.63 10.37
C MET A 161 -7.81 -2.66 10.89
N LEU A 162 -8.27 -1.72 10.05
CA LEU A 162 -9.29 -0.74 10.47
C LEU A 162 -10.64 -1.39 10.81
N ASN A 163 -11.06 -2.42 10.06
CA ASN A 163 -12.29 -3.16 10.35
C ASN A 163 -12.17 -3.93 11.67
N LEU A 164 -11.03 -4.57 11.93
CA LEU A 164 -10.77 -5.25 13.21
C LEU A 164 -10.78 -4.28 14.40
N LEU A 165 -10.37 -3.03 14.21
CA LEU A 165 -10.52 -1.96 15.20
C LEU A 165 -11.97 -1.49 15.39
N GLY A 166 -12.91 -1.94 14.55
CA GLY A 166 -14.30 -1.49 14.55
C GLY A 166 -14.45 -0.07 13.98
N THR A 167 -13.57 0.33 13.07
CA THR A 167 -13.65 1.64 12.41
C THR A 167 -14.89 1.70 11.53
N ASP A 168 -15.55 2.86 11.49
CA ASP A 168 -16.70 3.09 10.59
C ASP A 168 -16.32 2.76 9.14
N PRO A 169 -17.08 1.89 8.43
CA PRO A 169 -16.80 1.51 7.04
C PRO A 169 -16.62 2.70 6.10
N ARG A 170 -17.31 3.82 6.35
CA ARG A 170 -17.13 5.05 5.59
C ARG A 170 -15.72 5.63 5.78
N VAL A 171 -15.20 5.64 7.01
CA VAL A 171 -13.85 6.13 7.29
C VAL A 171 -12.81 5.21 6.65
N VAL A 172 -13.04 3.89 6.64
CA VAL A 172 -12.19 2.92 5.94
C VAL A 172 -12.06 3.28 4.45
N GLU A 173 -13.18 3.54 3.77
CA GLU A 173 -13.13 3.93 2.36
C GLU A 173 -12.50 5.30 2.12
N GLU A 174 -12.82 6.28 2.97
CA GLU A 174 -12.20 7.60 2.88
C GLU A 174 -10.67 7.51 3.03
N MET A 175 -10.19 6.62 3.92
CA MET A 175 -8.75 6.33 4.09
C MET A 175 -8.14 5.73 2.82
N VAL A 176 -8.74 4.68 2.26
CA VAL A 176 -8.25 4.06 1.01
C VAL A 176 -8.19 5.08 -0.13
N GLN A 177 -9.24 5.89 -0.28
CA GLN A 177 -9.34 6.87 -1.35
C GLN A 177 -8.30 8.00 -1.23
N VAL A 178 -8.15 8.59 -0.03
CA VAL A 178 -7.21 9.71 0.16
C VAL A 178 -5.76 9.26 0.14
N CYS A 179 -5.48 8.04 0.60
CA CYS A 179 -4.12 7.49 0.62
C CYS A 179 -3.67 6.97 -0.75
N LYS A 180 -4.57 6.54 -1.64
CA LYS A 180 -4.20 6.02 -2.97
C LYS A 180 -3.19 6.90 -3.74
N PRO A 181 -3.42 8.20 -3.96
CA PRO A 181 -2.42 9.04 -4.64
C PRO A 181 -1.12 9.24 -3.84
N LEU A 182 -1.15 9.11 -2.51
CA LEU A 182 0.03 9.18 -1.65
C LEU A 182 0.87 7.90 -1.74
N TYR A 183 0.22 6.73 -1.76
CA TYR A 183 0.89 5.46 -1.97
C TYR A 183 1.56 5.40 -3.34
N MET A 184 0.90 5.87 -4.40
CA MET A 184 1.54 6.00 -5.72
C MET A 184 2.80 6.88 -5.70
N LEU A 185 2.82 7.94 -4.88
CA LEU A 185 4.02 8.77 -4.69
C LEU A 185 5.11 8.02 -3.91
N TRP A 186 4.73 7.23 -2.91
CA TRP A 186 5.65 6.41 -2.13
C TRP A 186 6.28 5.29 -2.97
N GLU A 187 5.52 4.62 -3.85
CA GLU A 187 6.08 3.64 -4.79
C GLU A 187 7.13 4.26 -5.72
N ILE A 188 6.86 5.47 -6.24
CA ILE A 188 7.86 6.20 -7.04
C ILE A 188 9.08 6.58 -6.19
N ALA A 189 8.87 6.92 -4.91
CA ALA A 189 9.96 7.26 -4.00
C ALA A 189 10.82 6.05 -3.65
N ASP A 190 10.20 4.88 -3.49
CA ASP A 190 10.88 3.60 -3.20
C ASP A 190 11.70 3.12 -4.40
N ASP A 191 11.25 3.41 -5.63
CA ASP A 191 12.04 3.14 -6.84
C ASP A 191 13.35 3.97 -6.92
N VAL A 192 13.45 5.12 -6.23
CA VAL A 192 14.63 6.02 -6.33
C VAL A 192 15.93 5.35 -5.86
N PRO A 193 16.03 4.81 -4.63
CA PRO A 193 17.25 4.16 -4.15
C PRO A 193 17.64 2.90 -4.94
N SER A 194 16.68 2.18 -5.51
CA SER A 194 16.92 0.94 -6.25
C SER A 194 17.08 1.12 -7.77
N TYR A 195 16.72 2.29 -8.32
CA TYR A 195 16.64 2.56 -9.76
C TYR A 195 17.76 1.96 -10.62
N ALA A 196 19.02 2.23 -10.27
CA ALA A 196 20.16 1.74 -11.05
C ALA A 196 20.31 0.20 -11.00
N LYS A 197 19.96 -0.41 -9.86
CA LYS A 197 19.96 -1.86 -9.67
C LYS A 197 18.81 -2.50 -10.46
N ASP A 198 17.63 -1.89 -10.45
CA ASP A 198 16.44 -2.44 -11.12
C ASP A 198 16.62 -2.43 -12.63
N ILE A 199 17.23 -1.38 -13.19
CA ILE A 199 17.64 -1.37 -14.62
C ILE A 199 18.60 -2.52 -14.92
N ALA A 200 19.64 -2.69 -14.11
CA ALA A 200 20.65 -3.73 -14.33
C ALA A 200 20.08 -5.16 -14.22
N ALA A 201 19.05 -5.34 -13.38
CA ALA A 201 18.34 -6.59 -13.21
C ALA A 201 17.21 -6.80 -14.24
N GLY A 202 16.86 -5.77 -15.01
CA GLY A 202 15.72 -5.81 -15.92
C GLY A 202 14.36 -5.77 -15.19
N SER A 203 14.32 -5.38 -13.92
CA SER A 203 13.13 -5.32 -13.08
C SER A 203 12.25 -4.10 -13.38
N TYR A 204 10.99 -4.16 -12.95
CA TYR A 204 10.07 -3.04 -13.07
C TYR A 204 10.51 -1.87 -12.18
N SER A 205 10.37 -0.67 -12.72
CA SER A 205 10.49 0.58 -11.97
C SER A 205 9.67 1.62 -12.72
N THR A 206 8.84 2.38 -12.02
CA THR A 206 8.06 3.46 -12.62
C THR A 206 8.98 4.49 -13.26
N ILE A 207 10.10 4.78 -12.60
CA ILE A 207 11.14 5.69 -13.10
C ILE A 207 11.71 5.19 -14.43
N ARG A 208 12.01 3.89 -14.49
CA ARG A 208 12.50 3.21 -15.70
C ARG A 208 11.48 3.28 -16.84
N MET A 209 10.20 3.04 -16.56
CA MET A 209 9.17 3.10 -17.60
C MET A 209 9.04 4.50 -18.21
N TYR A 210 9.13 5.56 -17.41
CA TYR A 210 9.14 6.93 -17.94
C TYR A 210 10.37 7.22 -18.81
N ALA A 211 11.54 6.66 -18.49
CA ALA A 211 12.72 6.75 -19.36
C ALA A 211 12.50 5.99 -20.69
N ARG A 212 11.89 4.80 -20.67
CA ARG A 212 11.58 4.03 -21.88
C ARG A 212 10.59 4.74 -22.81
N ILE A 213 9.58 5.41 -22.26
CA ILE A 213 8.55 6.11 -23.07
C ILE A 213 9.10 7.40 -23.70
N PHE A 214 9.89 8.18 -22.94
CA PHE A 214 10.22 9.56 -23.31
C PHE A 214 11.71 9.82 -23.58
N GLY A 215 12.58 8.86 -23.29
CA GLY A 215 14.02 9.09 -23.12
C GLY A 215 14.35 9.70 -21.76
N ALA A 216 15.61 9.65 -21.34
CA ALA A 216 16.07 10.03 -20.01
C ALA A 216 15.71 11.47 -19.61
N GLU A 217 16.09 12.46 -20.43
CA GLU A 217 15.92 13.88 -20.10
C GLU A 217 14.43 14.26 -20.01
N ARG A 218 13.65 13.90 -21.04
CA ARG A 218 12.21 14.21 -21.10
C ARG A 218 11.41 13.36 -20.12
N GLY A 219 11.82 12.12 -19.88
CA GLY A 219 11.23 11.20 -18.91
C GLY A 219 11.29 11.77 -17.49
N ARG A 220 12.41 12.36 -17.09
CA ARG A 220 12.54 13.04 -15.78
C ARG A 220 11.53 14.18 -15.63
N VAL A 221 11.40 15.03 -16.65
CA VAL A 221 10.43 16.14 -16.64
C VAL A 221 9.00 15.61 -16.57
N LYS A 222 8.67 14.58 -17.36
CA LYS A 222 7.34 13.98 -17.39
C LYS A 222 6.96 13.30 -16.08
N LEU A 223 7.91 12.63 -15.45
CA LEU A 223 7.71 12.01 -14.14
C LEU A 223 7.46 13.06 -13.05
N GLU A 224 8.16 14.20 -13.08
CA GLU A 224 7.92 15.28 -12.12
C GLU A 224 6.56 15.98 -12.32
N GLU A 225 6.15 16.16 -13.58
CA GLU A 225 4.79 16.61 -13.91
C GLU A 225 3.75 15.62 -13.38
N PHE A 226 3.99 14.32 -13.53
CA PHE A 226 3.10 13.27 -13.05
C PHE A 226 2.99 13.25 -11.51
N ARG A 227 4.12 13.30 -10.78
CA ARG A 227 4.13 13.43 -9.32
C ARG A 227 3.35 14.66 -8.85
N SER A 228 3.49 15.78 -9.56
CA SER A 228 2.73 17.01 -9.26
C SER A 228 1.22 16.80 -9.45
N ARG A 229 0.80 16.06 -10.49
CA ARG A 229 -0.62 15.69 -10.68
C ARG A 229 -1.14 14.81 -9.55
N LEU A 230 -0.35 13.85 -9.05
CA LEU A 230 -0.72 13.00 -7.92
C LEU A 230 -0.93 13.82 -6.63
N VAL A 231 -0.05 14.80 -6.35
CA VAL A 231 -0.21 15.70 -5.21
C VAL A 231 -1.51 16.52 -5.31
N GLU A 232 -1.82 17.07 -6.49
CA GLU A 232 -3.06 17.81 -6.67
C GLU A 232 -4.30 16.90 -6.58
N ARG A 233 -4.21 15.65 -7.05
CA ARG A 233 -5.26 14.66 -6.82
C ARG A 233 -5.46 14.37 -5.33
N ALA A 234 -4.38 14.17 -4.57
CA ALA A 234 -4.46 14.00 -3.12
C ALA A 234 -5.14 15.21 -2.46
N CYS A 235 -4.83 16.43 -2.91
CA CYS A 235 -5.50 17.65 -2.45
C CYS A 235 -7.01 17.66 -2.73
N VAL A 236 -7.44 17.15 -3.88
CA VAL A 236 -8.87 17.00 -4.21
C VAL A 236 -9.55 15.97 -3.30
N GLU A 237 -8.92 14.82 -3.05
CA GLU A 237 -9.50 13.81 -2.15
C GLU A 237 -9.56 14.30 -0.70
N ILE A 238 -8.58 15.09 -0.23
CA ILE A 238 -8.61 15.74 1.08
C ILE A 238 -9.86 16.63 1.25
N ASP A 239 -10.35 17.27 0.18
CA ASP A 239 -11.56 18.08 0.26
C ASP A 239 -12.85 17.27 0.42
N ARG A 240 -12.81 15.95 0.22
CA ARG A 240 -13.98 15.07 0.26
C ARG A 240 -14.10 14.26 1.55
N ILE A 241 -13.00 14.06 2.26
CA ILE A 241 -12.97 13.25 3.48
C ILE A 241 -13.53 13.98 4.71
N SER A 242 -13.91 13.18 5.71
CA SER A 242 -14.38 13.62 7.02
C SER A 242 -13.24 14.18 7.89
N VAL A 243 -13.60 14.91 8.95
CA VAL A 243 -12.64 15.39 9.95
C VAL A 243 -11.92 14.23 10.64
N THR A 244 -12.61 13.11 10.87
CA THR A 244 -12.03 11.91 11.47
C THR A 244 -10.87 11.39 10.61
N THR A 245 -11.13 11.17 9.32
CA THR A 245 -10.12 10.73 8.35
C THR A 245 -8.98 11.73 8.23
N MET A 246 -9.26 13.05 8.20
CA MET A 246 -8.20 14.07 8.17
C MET A 246 -7.27 13.96 9.38
N LEU A 247 -7.81 13.74 10.58
CA LEU A 247 -7.02 13.61 11.80
C LEU A 247 -6.19 12.33 11.82
N MET A 248 -6.72 11.23 11.26
CA MET A 248 -6.01 9.97 11.09
C MET A 248 -4.81 10.14 10.15
N VAL A 249 -5.01 10.70 8.97
CA VAL A 249 -3.90 10.97 8.03
C VAL A 249 -2.87 11.92 8.65
N LEU A 250 -3.31 13.00 9.31
CA LEU A 250 -2.41 13.94 9.99
C LEU A 250 -1.60 13.28 11.12
N ALA A 251 -2.15 12.27 11.80
CA ALA A 251 -1.43 11.57 12.87
C ALA A 251 -0.18 10.83 12.39
N SER A 252 -0.13 10.43 11.12
CA SER A 252 1.08 9.85 10.53
C SER A 252 2.20 10.90 10.30
N ALA A 253 1.83 12.17 10.16
CA ALA A 253 2.71 13.23 9.66
C ALA A 253 3.06 14.29 10.72
N VAL A 254 2.41 14.28 11.88
CA VAL A 254 2.68 15.24 12.97
C VAL A 254 3.04 14.52 14.27
N PRO A 255 3.84 15.14 15.15
CA PRO A 255 4.05 14.63 16.51
C PRO A 255 2.75 14.47 17.30
N ASP A 256 2.65 13.40 18.11
CA ASP A 256 1.46 13.06 18.89
C ASP A 256 0.96 14.20 19.80
N TRP A 257 1.88 15.00 20.34
CA TRP A 257 1.54 16.13 21.22
C TRP A 257 0.76 17.24 20.51
N LEU A 258 0.78 17.30 19.17
CA LEU A 258 -0.03 18.24 18.38
C LEU A 258 -1.46 17.74 18.13
N LEU A 259 -1.74 16.43 18.24
CA LEU A 259 -3.07 15.87 17.97
C LEU A 259 -4.20 16.49 18.81
N PRO A 260 -4.03 16.77 20.12
CA PRO A 260 -5.05 17.46 20.91
C PRO A 260 -5.38 18.87 20.39
N VAL A 261 -4.39 19.56 19.81
CA VAL A 261 -4.59 20.89 19.21
C VAL A 261 -5.35 20.76 17.90
N LEU A 262 -4.91 19.85 17.02
CA LEU A 262 -5.54 19.61 15.71
C LEU A 262 -7.03 19.25 15.85
N ARG A 263 -7.39 18.44 16.84
CA ARG A 263 -8.79 18.05 17.12
C ARG A 263 -9.74 19.22 17.40
N ARG A 264 -9.20 20.38 17.79
CA ARG A 264 -10.00 21.59 18.06
C ARG A 264 -10.11 22.51 16.85
N LEU A 265 -9.38 22.24 15.77
CA LEU A 265 -9.37 23.09 14.59
C LEU A 265 -10.59 22.80 13.72
N PRO A 266 -11.16 23.83 13.08
CA PRO A 266 -12.26 23.64 12.15
C PRO A 266 -11.77 22.94 10.87
N ARG A 267 -12.65 22.16 10.24
CA ARG A 267 -12.35 21.38 9.03
C ARG A 267 -11.56 22.14 7.95
N PRO A 268 -11.87 23.40 7.58
CA PRO A 268 -11.12 24.11 6.54
C PRO A 268 -9.65 24.34 6.91
N VAL A 269 -9.34 24.47 8.20
CA VAL A 269 -7.96 24.62 8.69
C VAL A 269 -7.24 23.28 8.62
N LEU A 270 -7.88 22.20 9.05
CA LEU A 270 -7.33 20.84 8.94
C LEU A 270 -7.04 20.46 7.50
N ALA A 271 -7.97 20.71 6.58
CA ALA A 271 -7.79 20.47 5.15
C ALA A 271 -6.59 21.25 4.60
N ARG A 272 -6.42 22.52 5.00
CA ARG A 272 -5.27 23.34 4.60
C ARG A 272 -3.95 22.75 5.11
N ILE A 273 -3.89 22.36 6.39
CA ILE A 273 -2.68 21.75 6.97
C ILE A 273 -2.35 20.46 6.23
N LEU A 274 -3.32 19.57 6.04
CA LEU A 274 -3.10 18.28 5.39
C LEU A 274 -2.66 18.45 3.92
N LYS A 275 -3.22 19.42 3.19
CA LYS A 275 -2.75 19.78 1.84
C LYS A 275 -1.34 20.34 1.84
N THR A 276 -0.96 21.12 2.85
CA THR A 276 0.42 21.61 3.00
C THR A 276 1.37 20.45 3.25
N VAL A 277 1.01 19.50 4.13
CA VAL A 277 1.77 18.27 4.38
C VAL A 277 1.94 17.48 3.08
N ALA A 278 0.85 17.19 2.36
CA ALA A 278 0.91 16.44 1.10
C ALA A 278 1.80 17.12 0.04
N ARG A 279 1.80 18.46 -0.04
CA ARG A 279 2.68 19.21 -0.96
C ARG A 279 4.14 19.22 -0.54
N GLN A 280 4.40 19.15 0.77
CA GLN A 280 5.73 19.23 1.36
C GLN A 280 6.33 17.86 1.69
N ASP A 281 5.62 16.77 1.41
CA ASP A 281 6.07 15.42 1.72
C ASP A 281 7.35 15.10 0.94
N LYS A 282 8.49 15.28 1.63
CA LYS A 282 9.82 14.99 1.10
C LYS A 282 10.11 13.50 1.04
N GLN A 283 9.45 12.69 1.88
CA GLN A 283 9.62 11.24 1.88
C GLN A 283 8.93 10.63 0.66
N GLY A 284 7.72 11.08 0.33
CA GLY A 284 7.06 10.72 -0.93
C GLY A 284 7.62 11.44 -2.16
N ARG A 285 8.50 12.44 -1.96
CA ARG A 285 9.12 13.19 -3.06
C ARG A 285 10.63 13.37 -2.98
N PRO A 286 11.43 12.28 -2.96
CA PRO A 286 12.88 12.38 -3.09
C PRO A 286 13.29 12.98 -4.44
N GLU A 287 14.52 13.47 -4.51
CA GLU A 287 15.09 13.93 -5.77
C GLU A 287 15.19 12.74 -6.73
N LEU A 288 14.70 12.92 -7.97
CA LEU A 288 14.79 11.88 -8.99
C LEU A 288 16.26 11.63 -9.36
N PRO A 289 16.65 10.37 -9.64
CA PRO A 289 17.99 10.08 -10.14
C PRO A 289 18.18 10.68 -11.54
N VAL A 290 19.43 10.65 -12.00
CA VAL A 290 19.71 10.85 -13.44
C VAL A 290 19.18 9.62 -14.16
N LEU A 291 18.26 9.82 -15.10
CA LEU A 291 17.67 8.70 -15.83
C LEU A 291 18.67 8.13 -16.85
N ILE A 292 18.58 6.83 -17.07
CA ILE A 292 19.44 6.08 -17.99
C ILE A 292 18.59 5.74 -19.22
N ASP A 293 19.11 6.05 -20.42
CA ASP A 293 18.49 5.61 -21.67
C ASP A 293 18.72 4.12 -21.87
N GLU A 294 17.62 3.37 -21.99
CA GLU A 294 17.65 1.98 -22.44
C GLU A 294 17.55 1.97 -23.97
N LYS A 295 18.64 1.54 -24.62
CA LYS A 295 18.69 1.36 -26.08
C LYS A 295 18.06 0.06 -26.51
#